data_AF-A0AAE9ZC95-F1
#
_entry.id   AF-A0AAE9ZC95-F1
#
_cell.length_a   1.000
_cell.length_b   1.000
_cell.length_c   1.000
_cell.angle_alpha   90.00
_cell.angle_beta   90.00
_cell.angle_gamma   90.00
#
_symmetry.space_group_name_H-M   'P 1'
#
loop_
_entity.id
_entity.type
_entity.pdbx_description
1 polymer ?
#
loop_
_entity_poly.entity_id
_entity_poly.type
_entity_poly.pdbx_seq_one_letter_code
_entity_poly.pdbx_strand_id
1 'polypeptide(L)'
;MSKVWREIADPNKHSDFMNNHSEQGIPISKSRDNLVEKWVYLVEVCNFTFQFADLEQVKACKSYFEQKVHPSTIRNHPPHEHYWQPWYCKLPKGITREGKRQKVIKALTQILDKWEPSP
;
A
#
# COMPACT_ATOMS: atom_id res chain seq x y z
N MET A 1 9.68 -8.35 13.46
CA MET A 1 10.50 -7.27 12.87
C MET A 1 9.86 -6.86 11.55
N SER A 2 10.11 -5.65 11.05
CA SER A 2 9.69 -5.25 9.70
C SER A 2 10.77 -5.62 8.69
N LYS A 3 10.38 -6.10 7.52
CA LYS A 3 11.29 -6.27 6.37
C LYS A 3 10.83 -5.35 5.25
N VAL A 4 11.79 -4.68 4.60
CA VAL A 4 11.53 -3.81 3.44
C VAL A 4 12.47 -4.21 2.31
N TRP A 5 11.93 -4.38 1.11
CA TRP A 5 12.70 -4.70 -0.09
C TRP A 5 11.98 -4.16 -1.33
N ARG A 6 12.67 -4.13 -2.47
CA ARG A 6 12.07 -3.80 -3.76
C ARG A 6 12.37 -4.88 -4.78
N GLU A 7 11.44 -5.10 -5.68
CA GLU A 7 11.55 -6.07 -6.78
C GLU A 7 11.22 -5.37 -8.11
N ILE A 8 11.69 -5.93 -9.22
CA ILE A 8 11.33 -5.44 -10.55
C ILE A 8 9.86 -5.80 -10.80
N ALA A 9 9.07 -4.83 -11.28
CA ALA A 9 7.65 -4.99 -11.52
C ALA A 9 7.35 -6.13 -12.51
N ASP A 10 6.85 -7.25 -11.98
CA ASP A 10 6.31 -8.35 -12.76
C ASP A 10 4.78 -8.45 -12.60
N PRO A 11 3.99 -8.39 -13.68
CA PRO A 11 2.53 -8.41 -13.66
C PRO A 11 1.96 -9.78 -13.26
N ASN A 12 2.76 -10.86 -13.31
CA ASN A 12 2.32 -12.18 -12.87
C ASN A 12 2.57 -12.39 -11.37
N LYS A 13 3.48 -11.61 -10.77
CA LYS A 13 3.86 -11.73 -9.35
C LYS A 13 3.33 -10.60 -8.47
N HIS A 14 3.14 -9.41 -9.04
CA HIS A 14 2.82 -8.21 -8.27
C HIS A 14 1.49 -7.61 -8.71
N SER A 15 0.67 -7.32 -7.70
CA SER A 15 -0.62 -6.66 -7.85
C SER A 15 -0.60 -5.32 -7.13
N ASP A 16 -1.11 -4.30 -7.81
CA ASP A 16 -1.39 -3.00 -7.27
C ASP A 16 -2.70 -3.03 -6.50
N PHE A 17 -2.60 -3.02 -5.17
CA PHE A 17 -3.77 -3.02 -4.29
C PHE A 17 -4.28 -1.62 -3.96
N MET A 18 -3.56 -0.55 -4.34
CA MET A 18 -3.86 0.84 -3.94
C MET A 18 -4.61 1.64 -5.00
N ASN A 19 -4.50 1.28 -6.27
CA ASN A 19 -5.07 1.99 -7.41
C ASN A 19 -6.56 1.65 -7.65
N ASN A 20 -7.04 0.49 -7.17
CA ASN A 20 -8.41 0.05 -7.44
C ASN A 20 -9.20 -0.35 -6.20
N HIS A 21 -10.51 -0.22 -6.32
CA HIS A 21 -11.48 -0.69 -5.35
C HIS A 21 -11.73 -2.21 -5.45
N SER A 22 -11.30 -2.86 -6.53
CA SER A 22 -11.38 -4.31 -6.73
C SER A 22 -10.56 -5.13 -5.70
N GLU A 23 -11.13 -6.22 -5.20
CA GLU A 23 -10.54 -7.09 -4.16
C GLU A 23 -9.22 -7.76 -4.57
N GLN A 24 -8.99 -7.96 -5.88
CA GLN A 24 -7.82 -8.69 -6.39
C GLN A 24 -6.61 -7.80 -6.71
N GLY A 25 -6.75 -6.47 -6.60
CA GLY A 25 -5.75 -5.53 -7.12
C GLY A 25 -5.67 -5.53 -8.65
N ILE A 26 -4.96 -4.58 -9.25
CA ILE A 26 -4.68 -4.58 -10.69
C ILE A 26 -3.27 -5.15 -10.88
N PRO A 27 -3.02 -6.10 -11.80
CA PRO A 27 -1.65 -6.52 -12.08
C PRO A 27 -0.80 -5.29 -12.45
N ILE A 28 0.38 -5.14 -11.82
CA ILE A 28 1.22 -3.98 -12.06
C ILE A 28 1.65 -4.01 -13.54
N SER A 29 1.13 -3.08 -14.33
CA SER A 29 1.47 -2.99 -15.75
C SER A 29 2.97 -2.86 -15.90
N LYS A 30 3.56 -3.79 -16.67
CA LYS A 30 4.94 -3.64 -17.16
C LYS A 30 5.07 -2.28 -17.80
N SER A 31 6.24 -1.67 -17.63
CA SER A 31 6.56 -0.44 -18.34
C SER A 31 6.38 -0.69 -19.84
N ARG A 32 5.59 0.16 -20.51
CA ARG A 32 5.42 0.09 -21.99
C ARG A 32 6.75 0.30 -22.70
N ASP A 33 7.63 1.06 -22.06
CA ASP A 33 9.01 1.27 -22.47
C ASP A 33 9.92 0.29 -21.72
N ASN A 34 10.55 -0.63 -22.45
CA ASN A 34 11.61 -1.49 -21.91
C ASN A 34 12.81 -0.71 -21.34
N LEU A 35 12.85 0.62 -21.53
CA LEU A 35 13.90 1.51 -21.04
C LEU A 35 13.73 1.94 -19.57
N VAL A 36 12.51 1.90 -19.01
CA VAL A 36 12.25 2.35 -17.64
C VAL A 36 11.81 1.16 -16.80
N GLU A 37 12.74 0.61 -16.02
CA GLU A 37 12.43 -0.42 -15.04
C GLU A 37 11.48 0.14 -13.97
N LYS A 38 10.29 -0.42 -13.89
CA LYS A 38 9.37 -0.12 -12.78
C LYS A 38 9.75 -0.97 -11.58
N TRP A 39 9.85 -0.32 -10.43
CA TRP A 39 10.13 -0.98 -9.15
C TRP A 39 8.84 -1.15 -8.37
N VAL A 40 8.72 -2.27 -7.67
CA VAL A 40 7.66 -2.55 -6.69
C VAL A 40 8.31 -2.53 -5.32
N TYR A 41 7.69 -1.83 -4.39
CA TYR A 41 8.16 -1.70 -3.02
C TYR A 41 7.32 -2.59 -2.12
N LEU A 42 7.98 -3.49 -1.40
CA LEU A 42 7.34 -4.45 -0.53
C LEU A 42 7.75 -4.21 0.92
N VAL A 43 6.78 -4.32 1.82
CA VAL A 43 7.02 -4.27 3.26
C VAL A 43 6.22 -5.33 3.98
N GLU A 44 6.93 -6.21 4.69
CA GLU A 44 6.36 -7.19 5.60
C GLU A 44 6.40 -6.63 7.01
N VAL A 45 5.23 -6.42 7.62
CA VAL A 45 5.09 -5.92 8.98
C VAL A 45 3.83 -6.51 9.62
N CYS A 46 3.93 -6.89 10.90
CA CYS A 46 2.79 -7.43 11.65
C CYS A 46 2.09 -8.63 10.98
N ASN A 47 2.85 -9.50 10.31
CA ASN A 47 2.35 -10.68 9.59
C ASN A 47 1.48 -10.35 8.37
N PHE A 48 1.67 -9.15 7.81
CA PHE A 48 1.02 -8.68 6.60
C PHE A 48 2.06 -8.07 5.66
N THR A 49 1.92 -8.31 4.37
CA THR A 49 2.82 -7.78 3.34
C THR A 49 2.09 -6.74 2.52
N PHE A 50 2.53 -5.50 2.59
CA PHE A 50 2.08 -4.46 1.68
C PHE A 50 2.92 -4.50 0.41
N GLN A 51 2.27 -4.25 -0.72
CA GLN A 51 2.87 -4.13 -2.03
C GLN A 51 2.47 -2.79 -2.62
N PHE A 52 3.45 -2.04 -3.09
CA PHE A 52 3.28 -0.71 -3.67
C PHE A 52 3.93 -0.67 -5.04
N ALA A 53 3.22 -0.19 -6.05
CA ALA A 53 3.77 0.01 -7.39
C ALA A 53 4.62 1.28 -7.51
N ASP A 54 4.50 2.22 -6.56
CA ASP A 54 5.24 3.47 -6.55
C ASP A 54 5.41 4.04 -5.12
N LEU A 55 6.41 4.91 -4.93
CA LEU A 55 6.67 5.61 -3.66
C LEU A 55 5.53 6.56 -3.26
N GLU A 56 4.78 7.13 -4.21
CA GLU A 56 3.59 7.93 -3.92
C GLU A 56 2.54 7.12 -3.15
N GLN A 57 2.38 5.83 -3.47
CA GLN A 57 1.47 4.95 -2.72
C GLN A 57 1.98 4.68 -1.31
N VAL A 58 3.30 4.58 -1.14
CA VAL A 58 3.94 4.45 0.19
C VAL A 58 3.64 5.70 1.02
N LYS A 59 3.73 6.91 0.42
CA LYS A 59 3.36 8.18 1.07
C LYS A 59 1.89 8.24 1.43
N ALA A 60 1.00 7.89 0.50
CA ALA A 60 -0.45 7.87 0.74
C ALA A 60 -0.81 6.91 1.88
N CYS A 61 -0.20 5.72 1.89
CA CYS A 61 -0.35 4.75 2.96
C CYS A 61 0.19 5.24 4.29
N LYS A 62 1.37 5.86 4.29
CA LYS A 62 1.97 6.46 5.50
C LYS A 62 1.03 7.54 6.07
N SER A 63 0.55 8.44 5.22
CA SER A 63 -0.39 9.49 5.58
C SER A 63 -1.68 8.93 6.19
N TYR A 64 -2.22 7.84 5.62
CA TYR A 64 -3.36 7.12 6.19
C TYR A 64 -3.04 6.64 7.62
N PHE A 65 -1.94 5.91 7.84
CA PHE A 65 -1.61 5.42 9.18
C PHE A 65 -1.18 6.53 10.17
N GLU A 66 -0.72 7.69 9.70
CA GLU A 66 -0.42 8.85 10.54
C GLU A 66 -1.68 9.52 11.08
N GLN A 67 -2.81 9.42 10.38
CA GLN A 67 -4.09 9.94 10.86
C GLN A 67 -4.63 9.08 12.01
N LYS A 68 -4.52 9.59 13.25
CA LYS A 68 -4.98 8.89 14.48
C LYS A 68 -6.50 8.73 14.54
N VAL A 69 -7.23 9.70 14.01
CA VAL A 69 -8.69 9.69 13.91
C VAL A 69 -9.01 9.69 12.42
N HIS A 70 -9.33 8.53 11.88
CA HIS A 70 -9.99 8.52 10.58
C HIS A 70 -11.37 9.11 10.81
N PRO A 71 -11.76 10.19 10.11
CA PRO A 71 -13.15 10.56 10.09
C PRO A 71 -13.90 9.31 9.66
N SER A 72 -14.81 8.81 10.51
CA SER A 72 -15.80 7.82 10.13
C SER A 72 -16.57 8.44 8.98
N THR A 73 -16.04 8.31 7.78
CA THR A 73 -16.70 8.79 6.59
C THR A 73 -17.73 7.71 6.39
N ILE A 74 -18.89 7.87 7.04
CA ILE A 74 -20.13 7.28 6.59
C ILE A 74 -20.34 7.89 5.21
N ARG A 75 -19.61 7.37 4.22
CA ARG A 75 -20.04 7.50 2.84
C ARG A 75 -21.28 6.65 2.78
N ASN A 76 -22.37 7.21 2.24
CA ASN A 76 -23.59 6.46 1.98
C ASN A 76 -23.18 5.14 1.35
N HIS A 77 -23.43 4.03 2.04
CA HIS A 77 -23.16 2.71 1.55
C HIS A 77 -24.08 2.54 0.33
N PRO A 78 -23.58 2.50 -0.91
CA PRO A 78 -24.45 2.17 -2.03
C PRO A 78 -25.03 0.78 -1.74
N PRO A 79 -26.33 0.56 -1.97
CA PRO A 79 -27.02 -0.65 -1.53
C PRO A 79 -26.48 -1.94 -2.17
N HIS A 80 -25.65 -1.87 -3.21
CA HIS A 80 -25.44 -2.97 -4.15
C HIS A 80 -23.98 -3.29 -4.55
N GLU A 81 -22.95 -2.80 -3.87
CA GLU A 81 -21.57 -2.96 -4.39
C GLU A 81 -20.58 -3.46 -3.33
N HIS A 82 -20.51 -4.78 -3.17
CA HIS A 82 -19.43 -5.48 -2.46
C HIS A 82 -18.03 -5.23 -3.08
N TYR A 83 -17.98 -4.66 -4.29
CA TYR A 83 -16.77 -4.46 -5.08
C TYR A 83 -16.10 -3.09 -4.88
N TRP A 84 -16.72 -2.16 -4.14
CA TRP A 84 -16.27 -0.76 -4.08
C TRP A 84 -15.58 -0.37 -2.76
N GLN A 85 -14.85 -1.29 -2.13
CA GLN A 85 -14.14 -0.96 -0.89
C GLN A 85 -12.75 -0.38 -1.17
N PRO A 86 -12.42 0.82 -0.64
CA PRO A 86 -11.08 1.38 -0.77
C PRO A 86 -10.05 0.44 -0.13
N TRP A 87 -8.80 0.48 -0.61
CA TRP A 87 -7.75 -0.45 -0.23
C TRP A 87 -7.55 -0.56 1.30
N TYR A 88 -7.73 0.55 2.02
CA TYR A 88 -7.56 0.58 3.47
C TYR A 88 -8.64 -0.20 4.24
N CYS A 89 -9.82 -0.41 3.65
CA CYS A 89 -10.86 -1.27 4.25
C CYS A 89 -10.49 -2.75 4.20
N LYS A 90 -9.58 -3.15 3.29
CA LYS A 90 -9.09 -4.53 3.13
C LYS A 90 -7.96 -4.88 4.10
N LEU A 91 -7.54 -3.92 4.92
CA LEU A 91 -6.46 -4.11 5.87
C LEU A 91 -6.84 -5.11 6.96
N PRO A 92 -5.89 -5.96 7.41
CA PRO A 92 -6.18 -6.97 8.42
C PRO A 92 -6.63 -6.33 9.72
N LYS A 93 -7.67 -6.92 10.33
CA LYS A 93 -8.29 -6.40 11.53
C LYS A 93 -7.24 -6.15 12.63
N GLY A 94 -7.18 -4.90 13.09
CA GLY A 94 -6.30 -4.48 14.17
C GLY A 94 -4.90 -4.03 13.75
N ILE A 95 -4.56 -3.98 12.46
CA ILE A 95 -3.31 -3.33 12.00
C ILE A 95 -3.29 -1.82 12.27
N THR A 96 -4.47 -1.21 12.37
CA THR A 96 -4.69 0.20 12.73
C THR A 96 -4.57 0.47 14.24
N ARG A 97 -4.45 -0.57 15.09
CA ARG A 97 -4.21 -0.39 16.54
C ARG A 97 -2.87 0.27 16.75
N GLU A 98 -2.79 1.19 17.72
CA GLU A 98 -1.64 2.08 17.93
C GLU A 98 -0.27 1.36 17.92
N GLY A 99 -0.13 0.24 18.63
CA GLY A 99 1.13 -0.50 18.65
C GLY A 99 1.54 -1.14 17.31
N LYS A 100 0.59 -1.55 16.47
CA LYS A 100 0.87 -2.06 15.11
C LYS A 100 1.03 -0.91 14.12
N ARG A 101 0.20 0.12 14.24
CA ARG A 101 0.25 1.36 13.44
C ARG A 101 1.64 2.00 13.46
N GLN A 102 2.23 2.16 14.65
CA GLN A 102 3.59 2.71 14.78
C GLN A 102 4.65 1.86 14.06
N LYS A 103 4.50 0.52 14.09
CA LYS A 103 5.41 -0.38 13.36
C LYS A 103 5.25 -0.25 11.85
N VAL A 104 4.01 -0.09 11.37
CA VAL A 104 3.72 0.12 9.94
C VAL A 104 4.32 1.45 9.49
N ILE A 105 4.05 2.55 10.20
CA ILE A 105 4.62 3.88 9.88
C ILE A 105 6.14 3.79 9.81
N LYS A 106 6.78 3.18 10.81
CA LYS A 106 8.25 3.01 10.83
C LYS A 106 8.75 2.26 9.59
N ALA A 107 8.07 1.19 9.19
CA ALA A 107 8.46 0.40 8.03
C ALA A 107 8.22 1.15 6.70
N LEU A 108 7.16 1.95 6.60
CA LEU A 108 6.91 2.82 5.45
C LEU A 108 7.95 3.94 5.36
N THR A 109 8.32 4.55 6.48
CA THR A 109 9.41 5.53 6.53
C THR A 109 10.73 4.91 6.09
N GLN A 110 11.02 3.65 6.46
CA GLN A 110 12.22 2.94 5.98
C GLN A 110 12.24 2.75 4.46
N ILE A 111 11.07 2.60 3.81
CA ILE A 111 11.01 2.55 2.35
C ILE A 111 11.38 3.92 1.78
N LEU A 112 10.74 4.98 2.27
CA LEU A 112 10.99 6.33 1.76
C LEU A 112 12.45 6.74 1.96
N ASP A 113 13.02 6.53 3.15
CA ASP A 113 14.43 6.84 3.44
C ASP A 113 15.42 6.12 2.52
N LYS A 114 15.12 4.87 2.11
CA LYS A 114 16.02 4.07 1.26
C LYS A 114 15.95 4.41 -0.22
N TRP A 115 14.79 4.82 -0.72
CA TRP A 115 14.51 4.84 -2.15
C TRP A 115 13.90 6.14 -2.65
N GLU A 116 13.51 7.06 -1.78
CA GLU A 116 13.15 8.41 -2.17
C GLU A 116 14.41 9.15 -2.63
N PRO A 117 14.44 9.68 -3.87
CA PRO A 117 15.53 10.55 -4.27
C PRO A 117 15.50 11.79 -3.39
N SER A 118 16.64 12.12 -2.77
CA SER A 118 16.82 13.39 -2.06
C SER A 118 16.43 14.54 -3.00
N PRO A 119 15.65 15.53 -2.53
CA PRO A 119 15.22 16.67 -3.34
C PRO A 119 16.41 17.49 -3.85
#